data_AF-A0A2D7CSJ4-F1
#
_entry.id   AF-A0A2D7CSJ4-F1
#
_cell.length_a   1.000
_cell.length_b   1.000
_cell.length_c   1.000
_cell.angle_alpha   90.00
_cell.angle_beta   90.00
_cell.angle_gamma   90.00
#
_symmetry.space_group_name_H-M   'P 1'
#
loop_
_entity.id
_entity.type
_entity.pdbx_description
1 polymer ?
#
loop_
_entity_poly.entity_id
_entity_poly.type
_entity_poly.pdbx_seq_one_letter_code
_entity_poly.pdbx_strand_id
1 'polypeptide(L)' 'MIALPSSAKDGKFSRIVSKLSGPVTTARSDVDVIVTENGAVDLRGKDLGQRRRALISIAAPNFQEDLMKS' A
#
# COMPACT_ATOMS: atom_id res chain seq x y z
N MET A 1 -13.16 -0.39 -3.00
CA MET A 1 -12.37 0.27 -1.94
C MET A 1 -11.92 -0.78 -0.95
N ILE A 2 -10.68 -0.68 -0.45
CA ILE A 2 -10.14 -1.52 0.62
C ILE A 2 -9.55 -0.61 1.69
N ALA A 3 -9.82 -0.91 2.96
CA ALA A 3 -9.26 -0.20 4.10
C ALA A 3 -8.50 -1.18 5.00
N LEU A 4 -7.33 -0.75 5.49
CA LEU A 4 -6.49 -1.53 6.39
C LEU A 4 -5.62 -0.60 7.25
N PRO A 5 -5.27 -0.99 8.48
CA PRO A 5 -4.25 -0.26 9.21
C PRO A 5 -2.89 -0.36 8.50
N SER A 6 -2.11 0.71 8.53
CA SER A 6 -0.84 0.84 7.81
C SER A 6 0.25 -0.11 8.30
N SER A 7 0.11 -0.60 9.54
CA SER A 7 1.04 -1.53 10.18
C SER A 7 0.33 -2.68 10.92
N ALA A 8 1.11 -3.68 11.34
CA ALA A 8 0.69 -4.85 12.08
C ALA A 8 1.67 -5.18 13.23
N LYS A 9 1.20 -5.96 14.21
CA LYS A 9 1.93 -6.34 15.44
C LYS A 9 2.55 -5.09 16.12
N ASP A 10 1.68 -4.18 16.54
CA ASP A 10 2.05 -2.95 17.26
C ASP A 10 3.11 -2.10 16.52
N GLY A 11 2.91 -1.89 15.22
CA GLY A 11 3.81 -1.07 14.40
C GLY A 11 5.08 -1.76 13.92
N LYS A 12 5.31 -3.04 14.27
CA LYS A 12 6.55 -3.76 13.92
C LYS A 12 6.66 -4.13 12.45
N PHE A 13 5.54 -4.29 11.74
CA PHE A 13 5.55 -4.66 10.32
C PHE A 13 4.62 -3.75 9.51
N SER A 14 5.06 -3.35 8.31
CA SER A 14 4.20 -2.66 7.35
C SER A 14 3.17 -3.62 6.76
N ARG A 15 1.92 -3.14 6.56
CA ARG A 15 0.94 -3.85 5.72
C ARG A 15 1.02 -3.47 4.24
N ILE A 16 1.69 -2.37 3.91
CA ILE A 16 2.04 -2.03 2.53
C ILE A 16 3.42 -2.62 2.25
N VAL A 17 3.51 -3.51 1.25
CA VAL A 17 4.73 -4.26 0.90
C VAL A 17 5.02 -4.12 -0.59
N SER A 18 6.29 -4.27 -0.98
CA SER A 18 6.71 -4.20 -2.40
C SER A 18 6.19 -5.38 -3.23
N LYS A 19 5.98 -6.54 -2.59
CA LYS A 19 5.47 -7.75 -3.23
C LYS A 19 4.64 -8.59 -2.27
N LEU A 20 3.43 -8.97 -2.71
CA LEU A 20 2.61 -9.95 -2.00
C LEU A 20 3.16 -11.37 -2.26
N SER A 21 3.04 -12.23 -1.26
CA SER A 21 3.44 -13.64 -1.35
C SER A 21 2.23 -14.56 -1.50
N GLY A 22 2.31 -15.54 -2.41
CA GLY A 22 1.26 -16.54 -2.61
C GLY A 22 0.04 -16.01 -3.38
N PRO A 23 -1.06 -16.78 -3.39
CA PRO A 23 -2.32 -16.36 -4.01
C PRO A 23 -2.86 -15.07 -3.39
N VAL A 24 -3.43 -14.20 -4.21
CA VAL A 24 -4.03 -12.92 -3.77
C VAL A 24 -5.55 -12.98 -3.87
N THR A 25 -6.23 -12.36 -2.91
CA THR A 25 -7.71 -12.32 -2.86
C THR A 25 -8.30 -11.30 -3.83
N THR A 26 -7.59 -10.20 -4.10
CA THR A 26 -8.04 -9.14 -5.01
C THR A 26 -6.93 -8.81 -5.99
N ALA A 27 -7.25 -8.87 -7.29
CA ALA A 27 -6.29 -8.51 -8.32
C ALA A 27 -5.97 -7.02 -8.26
N ARG A 28 -4.74 -6.67 -8.60
CA ARG A 28 -4.28 -5.27 -8.68
C ARG A 28 -5.13 -4.39 -9.59
N SER A 29 -5.79 -4.96 -10.60
CA SER A 29 -6.66 -4.26 -11.56
C SER A 29 -7.99 -3.84 -10.94
N ASP A 30 -8.44 -4.55 -9.91
CA ASP A 30 -9.81 -4.46 -9.41
C ASP A 30 -9.89 -3.51 -8.20
N VAL A 31 -8.77 -2.89 -7.84
CA VAL A 31 -8.64 -1.99 -6.70
C VAL A 31 -8.48 -0.55 -7.18
N ASP A 32 -9.53 0.22 -6.92
CA ASP A 32 -9.56 1.65 -7.17
C ASP A 32 -8.97 2.47 -6.02
N VAL A 33 -9.38 2.22 -4.77
CA VAL A 33 -9.02 3.06 -3.61
C VAL A 33 -8.50 2.22 -2.45
N ILE A 34 -7.36 2.63 -1.89
CA ILE A 34 -6.77 2.09 -0.66
C ILE A 34 -6.76 3.17 0.42
N VAL A 35 -7.12 2.78 1.65
CA VAL A 35 -7.18 3.67 2.81
C VAL A 35 -6.42 3.08 3.99
N THR A 36 -5.61 3.91 4.64
CA THR A 36 -5.00 3.67 5.95
C THR A 36 -5.29 4.84 6.90
N GLU A 37 -4.86 4.75 8.15
CA GLU A 37 -4.88 5.85 9.12
C GLU A 37 -4.02 7.06 8.69
N ASN A 38 -3.12 6.89 7.72
CA ASN A 38 -2.27 7.97 7.19
C ASN A 38 -2.87 8.66 5.96
N GLY A 39 -4.01 8.18 5.45
CA GLY A 39 -4.71 8.78 4.31
C GLY A 39 -5.30 7.77 3.34
N ALA A 40 -5.77 8.28 2.20
CA ALA A 40 -6.39 7.50 1.15
C ALA A 40 -5.77 7.85 -0.21
N VAL A 41 -5.66 6.85 -1.09
CA VAL A 41 -5.23 7.07 -2.48
C VAL A 41 -6.18 6.41 -3.46
N ASP A 42 -6.50 7.14 -4.52
CA ASP A 42 -7.13 6.62 -5.73
C ASP A 42 -6.04 6.14 -6.70
N LEU A 43 -6.22 4.95 -7.25
CA LEU A 43 -5.28 4.25 -8.12
C LEU A 43 -5.79 4.13 -9.55
N ARG A 44 -7.01 4.61 -9.85
CA ARG A 44 -7.59 4.61 -11.20
C ARG A 44 -6.74 5.45 -12.15
N GLY A 45 -6.51 4.93 -13.35
CA GLY A 45 -5.68 5.57 -14.37
C GLY A 45 -4.19 5.67 -14.03
N LYS A 46 -3.73 5.14 -12.89
CA LYS A 46 -2.32 5.18 -12.50
C LYS A 46 -1.53 4.02 -13.10
N ASP A 47 -0.35 4.32 -13.64
CA ASP A 47 0.62 3.30 -14.02
C ASP A 47 1.23 2.61 -12.79
N LEU A 48 2.02 1.57 -13.03
CA LEU A 48 2.74 0.82 -12.00
C LEU A 48 3.55 1.69 -11.02
N GLY A 49 4.35 2.62 -11.54
CA GLY A 49 5.22 3.47 -10.74
C GLY A 49 4.43 4.51 -9.95
N GLN A 50 3.38 5.07 -10.54
CA GLN A 50 2.45 5.98 -9.89
C GLN A 50 1.68 5.28 -8.77
N ARG A 51 1.20 4.05 -9.00
CA ARG A 51 0.56 3.21 -7.97
C ARG A 51 1.53 2.94 -6.82
N ARG A 52 2.78 2.58 -7.13
CA ARG A 52 3.83 2.36 -6.11
C ARG A 52 3.99 3.59 -5.22
N ARG A 53 4.25 4.76 -5.82
CA ARG A 53 4.42 6.02 -5.07
C ARG A 53 3.19 6.40 -4.24
N ALA A 54 2.00 6.24 -4.81
CA ALA A 54 0.75 6.51 -4.11
C ALA A 54 0.57 5.61 -2.88
N LEU A 55 0.77 4.30 -3.03
CA LEU A 55 0.68 3.36 -1.91
C LEU A 55 1.72 3.65 -0.82
N ILE A 56 2.96 3.97 -1.19
CA ILE A 56 4.01 4.33 -0.23
C ILE A 56 3.62 5.58 0.57
N SER A 57 2.98 6.58 -0.06
CA SER A 57 2.60 7.81 0.63
C SER A 57 1.61 7.62 1.79
N ILE A 58 0.86 6.51 1.81
CA ILE A 58 -0.08 6.15 2.88
C ILE A 58 0.41 4.96 3.73
N ALA A 59 1.65 4.49 3.53
CA ALA A 59 2.28 3.52 4.41
C ALA A 59 2.67 4.15 5.75
N ALA A 60 2.92 3.34 6.78
CA ALA A 60 3.36 3.87 8.06
C ALA A 60 4.69 4.64 7.88
N PRO A 61 4.85 5.85 8.46
CA PRO A 61 5.96 6.76 8.14
C PRO A 61 7.34 6.13 8.25
N ASN A 62 7.54 5.24 9.23
CA ASN A 62 8.79 4.55 9.49
C ASN A 62 9.19 3.51 8.42
N PHE A 63 8.30 3.13 7.50
CA PHE A 63 8.58 2.17 6.43
C PHE A 63 8.64 2.80 5.03
N GLN A 64 8.31 4.09 4.89
CA GLN A 64 8.19 4.71 3.56
C GLN A 64 9.53 4.75 2.81
N GLU A 65 10.62 5.06 3.51
CA GLU A 65 11.95 5.14 2.91
C GLU A 65 12.42 3.78 2.38
N ASP A 66 12.26 2.73 3.17
CA ASP A 66 12.63 1.37 2.79
C ASP A 66 11.80 0.88 1.60
N LEU A 67 10.50 1.17 1.59
CA LEU A 67 9.61 0.84 0.46
C LEU A 67 9.97 1.60 -0.82
N MET A 68 10.52 2.81 -0.71
CA MET A 68 10.92 3.61 -1.87
C MET A 68 12.19 3.07 -2.54
N LYS A 69 13.10 2.49 -1.74
CA LYS A 69 14.36 1.86 -2.19
C LYS A 69 14.17 0.43 -2.71
N SER A 70 13.08 -0.25 -2.32
CA SER A 70 12.72 -1.60 -2.77
C SER A 70 12.17 -1.67 -4.20
#